data_AF-A0A212CKW0-F1
#
_entry.id   AF-A0A212CKW0-F1
#
_cell.length_a   1.000
_cell.length_b   1.000
_cell.length_c   1.000
_cell.angle_alpha   90.00
_cell.angle_beta   90.00
_cell.angle_gamma   90.00
#
_symmetry.space_group_name_H-M   'P 1'
#
loop_
_entity.id
_entity.type
_entity.pdbx_description
1 polymer ?
#
loop_
_entity_poly.entity_id
_entity_poly.type
_entity_poly.pdbx_seq_one_letter_code
_entity_poly.pdbx_strand_id
1 'polypeptide(L)'
;MKNPEAQQDVSVSQRIRMMFYVMKPSETSFQTLEEVPDYVRKATPFFISLMLLELVVSWIRKGKPPGGLDDALTSVSAGIVSRLP
;
A
#
# COMPACT_ATOMS: atom_id res chain seq x y z
N MET A 1 21.59 -15.84 8.60
CA MET A 1 21.34 -15.82 7.14
C MET A 1 19.87 -15.50 6.94
N LYS A 2 19.55 -14.33 6.37
CA LYS A 2 18.18 -13.86 6.17
C LYS A 2 17.56 -14.68 5.05
N ASN A 3 16.71 -15.67 5.36
CA ASN A 3 16.06 -16.49 4.36
C ASN A 3 15.09 -15.60 3.54
N PRO A 4 15.33 -15.35 2.24
CA PRO A 4 14.48 -14.49 1.43
C PRO A 4 13.08 -15.08 1.20
N GLU A 5 12.90 -16.38 1.47
CA GLU A 5 11.70 -17.15 1.19
C GLU A 5 10.58 -16.99 2.24
N ALA A 6 10.85 -16.35 3.39
CA ALA A 6 9.82 -16.01 4.37
C ALA A 6 8.91 -14.85 3.94
N GLN A 7 9.21 -14.21 2.81
CA GLN A 7 8.32 -13.22 2.20
C GLN A 7 7.22 -13.94 1.42
N GLN A 8 6.26 -14.53 2.16
CA GLN A 8 5.04 -15.14 1.61
C GLN A 8 4.50 -14.32 0.44
N ASP A 9 4.40 -14.98 -0.73
CA ASP A 9 3.87 -14.45 -1.96
C ASP A 9 2.35 -14.23 -1.78
N VAL A 10 2.01 -13.11 -1.16
CA VAL A 10 0.63 -12.77 -0.85
C VAL A 10 -0.12 -12.50 -2.16
N SER A 11 -1.20 -13.25 -2.37
CA SER A 11 -2.09 -13.09 -3.52
C SER A 11 -2.55 -11.64 -3.65
N VAL A 12 -2.78 -11.17 -4.88
CA VAL A 12 -3.34 -9.83 -5.15
C VAL A 12 -4.66 -9.63 -4.40
N SER A 13 -5.51 -10.66 -4.36
CA SER A 13 -6.78 -10.62 -3.62
C SER A 13 -6.56 -10.43 -2.12
N GLN A 14 -5.52 -11.05 -1.56
CA GLN A 14 -5.15 -10.92 -0.16
C GLN A 14 -4.60 -9.52 0.12
N ARG A 15 -3.78 -8.96 -0.78
CA ARG A 15 -3.28 -7.58 -0.63
C ARG A 15 -4.40 -6.54 -0.63
N ILE A 16 -5.39 -6.68 -1.52
CA ILE A 16 -6.57 -5.81 -1.55
C ILE A 16 -7.37 -5.96 -0.24
N ARG A 17 -7.65 -7.19 0.18
CA ARG A 17 -8.37 -7.44 1.45
C ARG A 17 -7.63 -6.87 2.66
N MET A 18 -6.29 -6.91 2.67
CA MET A 18 -5.44 -6.32 3.72
C MET A 18 -5.65 -4.82 3.83
N MET A 19 -5.80 -4.11 2.70
CA MET A 19 -6.06 -2.66 2.70
C MET A 19 -7.39 -2.29 3.37
N PHE A 20 -8.39 -3.17 3.30
CA PHE A 20 -9.72 -2.96 3.87
C PHE A 20 -9.95 -3.69 5.21
N TYR A 21 -8.90 -4.25 5.82
CA TYR A 21 -8.99 -5.06 7.04
C TYR A 21 -9.93 -6.28 6.93
N VAL A 22 -10.19 -6.77 5.71
CA VAL A 22 -11.05 -7.94 5.46
C VAL A 22 -10.20 -9.22 5.51
N MET A 23 -9.63 -9.50 6.68
CA MET A 23 -8.74 -10.65 6.91
C MET A 23 -9.31 -11.58 7.96
N LYS A 24 -9.13 -12.89 7.76
CA LYS A 24 -9.40 -13.86 8.81
C LYS A 24 -8.22 -13.89 9.81
N PRO A 25 -8.46 -14.11 11.12
CA PRO A 25 -7.38 -14.22 12.11
C PRO A 25 -6.35 -15.29 11.75
N SER A 26 -6.80 -16.40 11.14
CA SER A 26 -5.94 -17.48 10.66
C SER A 26 -4.96 -17.07 9.55
N GLU A 27 -5.20 -15.95 8.86
CA GLU A 27 -4.36 -15.44 7.76
C GLU A 27 -3.35 -14.38 8.23
N THR A 28 -3.49 -13.86 9.45
CA THR A 28 -2.68 -12.74 9.98
C THR A 28 -2.02 -13.02 11.32
N SER A 29 -2.21 -14.22 11.88
CA SER A 29 -1.51 -14.68 13.09
C SER A 29 -0.21 -15.40 12.71
N PHE A 30 0.92 -14.87 13.18
CA PHE A 30 2.25 -15.41 12.97
C PHE A 30 2.87 -15.84 14.29
N GLN A 31 3.64 -16.93 14.30
CA GLN A 31 4.22 -17.46 15.54
C GLN A 31 5.51 -16.73 15.92
N THR A 32 6.25 -16.25 14.93
CA THR A 32 7.51 -15.51 15.13
C THR A 32 7.48 -14.16 14.43
N LEU A 33 8.25 -13.19 14.95
CA LEU A 33 8.35 -11.85 14.35
C LEU A 33 8.97 -11.88 12.95
N GLU A 34 9.72 -12.93 12.63
CA GLU A 34 10.41 -13.11 11.35
C GLU A 34 9.44 -13.50 10.22
N GLU A 35 8.30 -14.10 10.57
CA GLU A 35 7.21 -14.44 9.67
C GLU A 35 6.30 -13.23 9.38
N VAL A 36 6.38 -12.17 10.19
CA VAL A 36 5.56 -10.96 10.00
C VAL A 36 6.02 -10.27 8.72
N PRO A 37 5.15 -10.18 7.71
CA PRO A 37 5.53 -9.57 6.46
C PRO A 37 5.69 -8.06 6.63
N ASP A 38 6.58 -7.47 5.84
CA ASP A 38 6.71 -6.01 5.75
C ASP A 38 5.48 -5.43 5.01
N TYR A 39 4.45 -5.09 5.79
CA TYR A 39 3.19 -4.57 5.28
C TYR A 39 3.37 -3.27 4.51
N VAL A 40 4.31 -2.44 4.94
CA VAL A 40 4.59 -1.14 4.33
C VAL A 40 5.18 -1.32 2.94
N ARG A 41 6.17 -2.20 2.81
CA ARG A 41 6.74 -2.56 1.50
C ARG A 41 5.71 -3.21 0.58
N LYS A 42 4.82 -4.06 1.12
CA LYS A 42 3.75 -4.71 0.35
C LYS A 42 2.63 -3.75 -0.10
N ALA A 43 2.33 -2.72 0.69
CA ALA A 43 1.31 -1.72 0.39
C ALA A 43 1.79 -0.60 -0.56
N THR A 44 3.08 -0.26 -0.52
CA THR A 44 3.71 0.78 -1.37
C THR A 44 3.34 0.69 -2.86
N PRO A 45 3.40 -0.46 -3.55
CA PRO A 45 3.03 -0.52 -4.97
C PRO A 45 1.54 -0.23 -5.24
N PHE A 46 0.64 -0.61 -4.33
CA PHE A 46 -0.79 -0.28 -4.44
C PHE A 46 -1.02 1.21 -4.21
N PHE A 47 -0.33 1.79 -3.22
CA PHE A 47 -0.40 3.23 -2.95
C PHE A 47 0.01 4.06 -4.17
N ILE A 48 1.18 3.77 -4.77
CA ILE A 48 1.64 4.45 -6.00
C ILE A 48 0.67 4.21 -7.17
N SER A 49 0.17 2.99 -7.32
CA SER A 49 -0.79 2.67 -8.40
C SER A 49 -2.09 3.45 -8.26
N LEU A 50 -2.62 3.59 -7.04
CA LEU A 50 -3.84 4.36 -6.78
C LEU A 50 -3.61 5.87 -6.97
N MET A 51 -2.45 6.39 -6.60
CA MET A 51 -2.07 7.78 -6.83
C MET A 51 -1.97 8.10 -8.34
N LEU A 52 -1.39 7.19 -9.13
CA LEU A 52 -1.37 7.32 -10.59
C LEU A 52 -2.77 7.18 -11.20
N LEU A 53 -3.57 6.24 -10.72
CA LEU A 53 -4.94 6.05 -11.16
C LEU A 53 -5.79 7.29 -10.91
N GLU A 54 -5.66 7.91 -9.74
CA GLU A 54 -6.31 9.17 -9.39
C GLU A 54 -5.92 10.31 -10.35
N LEU A 55 -4.63 10.43 -10.68
CA LEU A 55 -4.14 11.41 -11.65
C LEU A 55 -4.75 11.20 -13.04
N VAL A 56 -4.79 9.96 -13.52
CA VAL A 56 -5.36 9.59 -14.82
C VAL A 56 -6.87 9.87 -14.86
N VAL A 57 -7.61 9.44 -13.83
CA VAL A 57 -9.06 9.67 -13.73
C VAL A 57 -9.37 11.16 -13.66
N SER A 58 -8.60 11.92 -12.89
CA SER A 58 -8.75 13.38 -12.79
C SER A 58 -8.48 14.06 -14.12
N TRP A 59 -7.47 13.61 -14.86
CA TRP A 59 -7.15 14.14 -16.18
C TRP A 59 -8.27 13.88 -17.19
N ILE A 60 -8.83 12.66 -17.21
CA ILE A 60 -9.95 12.29 -18.09
C ILE A 60 -11.21 13.09 -17.75
N ARG A 61 -11.52 13.27 -16.45
CA ARG A 61 -12.75 13.96 -16.03
C ARG A 61 -12.70 15.48 -16.17
N LYS A 62 -11.54 16.11 -15.96
CA LYS A 62 -11.42 17.59 -15.93
C LYS A 62 -10.67 18.17 -17.14
N GLY A 63 -10.02 17.36 -17.98
CA GLY A 63 -9.32 17.80 -19.21
C GLY A 63 -8.10 18.69 -18.98
N LYS A 64 -7.70 18.93 -17.73
CA LYS A 64 -6.52 19.69 -17.30
C LYS A 64 -5.75 18.85 -16.28
N PRO A 65 -4.40 18.94 -16.22
CA PRO A 65 -3.67 18.38 -15.09
C PRO A 65 -4.27 18.99 -13.82
N PRO A 66 -4.74 18.18 -12.87
CA PRO A 66 -5.50 18.69 -11.74
C PRO A 66 -4.60 19.63 -10.94
N GLY A 67 -5.15 20.75 -10.47
CA GLY A 67 -4.56 21.55 -9.39
C GLY A 67 -4.56 20.82 -8.03
N GLY A 68 -4.38 19.49 -8.05
CA GLY A 68 -4.35 18.58 -6.90
C GLY A 68 -2.98 17.94 -6.70
N LEU A 69 -1.92 18.59 -7.21
CA LEU A 69 -0.54 18.25 -6.82
C LEU A 69 -0.37 18.40 -5.30
N ASP A 70 -1.10 19.34 -4.68
CA ASP A 70 -1.15 19.51 -3.22
C ASP A 70 -1.73 18.27 -2.53
N ASP A 71 -2.76 17.63 -3.09
CA ASP A 71 -3.35 16.39 -2.53
C ASP A 71 -2.40 15.19 -2.70
N ALA A 72 -1.74 15.08 -3.85
CA ALA A 72 -0.73 14.05 -4.08
C ALA A 72 0.49 14.23 -3.15
N LEU A 73 0.98 15.47 -3.00
CA LEU A 73 2.06 15.82 -2.07
C LEU A 73 1.63 15.60 -0.61
N THR A 74 0.40 15.94 -0.24
CA THR A 74 -0.16 15.68 1.09
C THR A 74 -0.24 14.18 1.36
N SER A 75 -0.68 13.38 0.39
CA SER A 75 -0.75 11.92 0.51
C SER A 75 0.63 11.28 0.68
N VAL A 76 1.62 11.73 -0.10
CA VAL A 76 3.02 11.30 0.05
C VAL A 76 3.58 11.75 1.40
N SER A 77 3.32 12.99 1.81
CA SER A 77 3.78 13.53 3.09
C SER A 77 3.19 12.77 4.27
N ALA A 78 1.88 12.49 4.25
CA ALA A 78 1.21 11.66 5.25
C ALA A 78 1.80 10.25 5.30
N GLY A 79 2.14 9.65 4.15
CA GLY A 79 2.79 8.34 4.08
C GLY A 79 4.24 8.32 4.57
N ILE A 80 4.96 9.44 4.50
CA ILE A 80 6.31 9.59 5.08
C ILE A 80 6.20 9.83 6.59
N VAL A 81 5.28 10.70 7.02
CA VAL A 81 5.00 10.99 8.43
C VAL A 81 4.52 9.73 9.16
N SER A 82 3.72 8.87 8.52
CA SER A 82 3.28 7.60 9.12
C SER A 82 4.41 6.60 9.38
N ARG A 83 5.63 6.88 8.90
CA ARG A 83 6.84 6.07 9.14
C ARG A 83 7.81 6.72 10.14
N LEU A 84 7.49 7.91 10.66
CA LEU A 84 8.27 8.50 11.74
C LEU A 84 7.97 7.75 13.05
N PRO A 85 9.00 7.51 13.90
CA PRO A 85 8.86 6.82 15.18
C PRO A 85 8.07 7.62 16.22
#